data_AF-A0A2H3KIB0-F1
#
_entry.id   AF-A0A2H3KIB0-F1
#
_cell.length_a   1.000
_cell.length_b   1.000
_cell.length_c   1.000
_cell.angle_alpha   90.00
_cell.angle_beta   90.00
_cell.angle_gamma   90.00
#
_symmetry.space_group_name_H-M   'P 1'
#
loop_
_entity.id
_entity.type
_entity.pdbx_description
1 polymer ?
#
loop_
_entity_poly.entity_id
_entity_poly.type
_entity_poly.pdbx_seq_one_letter_code
_entity_poly.pdbx_strand_id
1 'polypeptide(L)'
;MGHLMRRNILTYQAPPGHEGYDLICIHPDPRHQPGPGEQAQVRVQVKSRYATDCDRGFPIKAASFDAFDFLIVVFLNIGMFYGRHDGSTGAQEPEFFTLPTTFIRAHHHAHHSWPKVRLRGMDAALAPFANETGFEQIAAALGVPRPRKVRG
;
A
#
# COMPACT_ATOMS: atom_id res chain seq x y z
N MET A 1 9.22 2.62 -1.13
CA MET A 1 10.29 2.61 -0.11
C MET A 1 10.57 4.00 0.45
N GLY A 2 10.90 5.02 -0.37
CA GLY A 2 11.17 6.37 0.14
C GLY A 2 10.08 6.96 1.06
N HIS A 3 8.80 6.74 0.76
CA HIS A 3 7.70 7.15 1.65
C HIS A 3 7.71 6.48 3.03
N LEU A 4 8.06 5.19 3.10
CA LEU A 4 8.18 4.46 4.37
C LEU A 4 9.39 4.97 5.19
N MET A 5 10.50 5.27 4.51
CA MET A 5 11.70 5.84 5.14
C MET A 5 11.45 7.23 5.74
N ARG A 6 10.56 8.05 5.16
CA ARG A 6 10.13 9.33 5.76
C ARG A 6 9.47 9.14 7.13
N ARG A 7 8.89 7.96 7.39
CA ARG A 7 8.33 7.58 8.68
C ARG A 7 9.32 6.80 9.57
N ASN A 8 10.61 6.76 9.20
CA ASN A 8 11.65 6.01 9.91
C ASN A 8 11.36 4.51 9.99
N ILE A 9 10.68 3.94 8.99
CA ILE A 9 10.45 2.51 8.89
C ILE A 9 11.60 1.88 8.10
N LEU A 10 12.28 0.88 8.67
CA LEU A 10 13.24 0.09 7.92
C LEU A 10 12.48 -0.82 6.95
N THR A 11 12.84 -0.79 5.67
CA THR A 11 12.15 -1.51 4.62
C THR A 11 13.13 -2.27 3.75
N TYR A 12 12.87 -3.55 3.53
CA TYR A 12 13.63 -4.44 2.68
C TYR A 12 12.74 -4.97 1.57
N GLN A 13 13.31 -5.20 0.40
CA GLN A 13 12.62 -5.94 -0.65
C GLN A 13 12.57 -7.43 -0.26
N ALA A 14 11.43 -8.08 -0.51
CA ALA A 14 11.29 -9.51 -0.31
C ALA A 14 12.23 -10.29 -1.24
N PRO A 15 12.71 -11.49 -0.82
CA PRO A 15 13.49 -12.36 -1.70
C PRO A 15 12.74 -12.66 -3.01
N PRO A 16 13.44 -12.83 -4.15
CA PRO A 16 12.81 -13.19 -5.41
C PRO A 16 11.96 -14.48 -5.29
N GLY A 17 10.81 -14.50 -5.96
CA GLY A 17 9.92 -15.66 -5.96
C GLY A 17 9.07 -15.82 -4.71
N HIS A 18 9.10 -14.88 -3.77
CA HIS A 18 8.22 -14.91 -2.61
C HIS A 18 6.75 -14.70 -3.04
N GLU A 19 5.87 -15.65 -2.67
CA GLU A 19 4.45 -15.54 -2.97
C GLU A 19 3.77 -14.63 -1.94
N GLY A 20 3.30 -13.46 -2.40
CA GLY A 20 2.27 -12.68 -1.69
C GLY A 20 2.71 -11.42 -0.94
N TYR A 21 3.98 -11.03 -0.95
CA TYR A 21 4.38 -9.67 -0.56
C TYR A 21 5.67 -9.26 -1.27
N ASP A 22 5.88 -7.94 -1.39
CA ASP A 22 7.06 -7.37 -2.08
C ASP A 22 8.04 -6.72 -1.11
N LEU A 23 7.57 -6.29 0.06
CA LEU A 23 8.37 -5.58 1.06
C LEU A 23 8.20 -6.19 2.46
N ILE A 24 9.29 -6.17 3.23
CA ILE A 24 9.32 -6.44 4.66
C ILE A 24 9.65 -5.14 5.37
N CYS A 25 8.78 -4.72 6.28
CA CYS A 25 8.94 -3.52 7.08
C CYS A 25 9.18 -3.93 8.54
N ILE A 26 10.15 -3.30 9.20
CA ILE A 26 10.47 -3.56 10.61
C ILE A 26 10.72 -2.24 11.36
N HIS A 27 10.66 -2.30 12.69
CA HIS A 27 11.00 -1.18 13.55
C HIS A 27 12.49 -0.78 13.37
N PRO A 28 12.84 0.52 13.36
CA PRO A 28 14.20 0.99 13.13
C PRO A 28 15.17 0.71 14.28
N ASP A 29 14.67 0.61 15.52
CA ASP A 29 15.46 0.12 16.66
C ASP A 29 15.44 -1.42 16.65
N PRO A 30 16.59 -2.09 16.44
CA PRO A 30 16.66 -3.55 16.42
C PRO A 30 16.41 -4.19 17.79
N ARG A 31 16.38 -3.41 18.88
CA ARG A 31 16.08 -3.89 20.24
C ARG A 31 14.63 -3.69 20.64
N HIS A 32 13.82 -3.07 19.79
CA HIS A 32 12.40 -2.87 20.05
C HIS A 32 11.70 -4.21 20.23
N GLN A 33 10.91 -4.30 21.30
CA GLN A 33 10.04 -5.43 21.55
C GLN A 33 8.61 -4.96 21.33
N PRO A 34 7.86 -5.55 20.36
CA PRO A 34 6.51 -5.12 20.06
C PRO A 34 5.61 -5.13 21.30
N GLY A 35 4.94 -4.01 21.54
CA GLY A 35 3.91 -3.90 22.57
C GLY A 35 2.58 -4.56 22.17
N PRO A 36 1.57 -4.51 23.06
CA PRO A 36 0.23 -4.98 22.73
C PRO A 36 -0.34 -4.27 21.48
N GLY A 37 -0.67 -5.05 20.45
CA GLY A 37 -1.21 -4.53 19.18
C GLY A 37 -0.16 -4.11 18.14
N GLU A 38 1.12 -4.18 18.48
CA GLU A 38 2.23 -3.98 17.54
C GLU A 38 2.71 -5.32 16.95
N GLN A 39 3.39 -5.25 15.82
CA GLN A 39 3.95 -6.39 15.10
C GLN A 39 5.48 -6.26 15.04
N ALA A 40 6.18 -7.38 15.18
CA ALA A 40 7.64 -7.43 15.00
C ALA A 40 8.06 -7.10 13.56
N GLN A 41 7.21 -7.45 12.61
CA GLN A 41 7.40 -7.20 11.18
C GLN A 41 6.04 -6.94 10.53
N VAL A 42 6.04 -6.17 9.46
CA VAL A 42 4.87 -5.93 8.61
C VAL A 42 5.24 -6.28 7.17
N ARG A 43 4.50 -7.21 6.58
CA ARG A 43 4.65 -7.65 5.20
C ARG A 43 3.73 -6.83 4.31
N VAL A 44 4.27 -6.27 3.24
CA VAL A 44 3.53 -5.37 2.36
C VAL A 44 3.58 -5.85 0.92
N GLN A 45 2.41 -6.08 0.33
CA GLN A 45 2.27 -6.25 -1.11
C GLN A 45 2.09 -4.87 -1.77
N VAL A 46 2.76 -4.64 -2.89
CA VAL A 46 2.63 -3.43 -3.70
C VAL A 46 1.97 -3.80 -5.03
N LYS A 47 1.01 -3.00 -5.47
CA LYS A 47 0.42 -3.09 -6.82
C LYS A 47 0.38 -1.70 -7.43
N SER A 48 0.87 -1.55 -8.65
CA SER A 48 0.87 -0.27 -9.35
C SER A 48 -0.05 -0.27 -10.57
N ARG A 49 -0.44 0.94 -10.97
CA ARG A 49 -1.16 1.26 -12.20
C ARG A 49 -0.51 2.46 -12.85
N TYR A 50 -0.24 2.33 -14.14
CA TYR A 50 0.49 3.32 -14.92
C TYR A 50 -0.44 4.48 -15.35
N ALA A 51 -1.56 4.15 -16.00
CA ALA A 51 -2.45 5.12 -16.63
C ALA A 51 -3.38 5.84 -15.63
N THR A 52 -3.52 7.16 -15.83
CA THR A 52 -4.41 8.05 -15.05
C THR A 52 -5.88 7.68 -15.22
N ASP A 53 -6.28 7.28 -16.43
CA ASP A 53 -7.65 6.93 -16.82
C ASP A 53 -8.01 5.46 -16.57
N CYS A 54 -7.21 4.74 -15.78
CA CYS A 54 -7.50 3.35 -15.44
C CYS A 54 -8.81 3.19 -14.66
N ASP A 55 -9.32 1.96 -14.60
CA ASP A 55 -10.55 1.62 -13.86
C ASP A 55 -10.37 1.67 -12.33
N ARG A 56 -9.17 2.05 -11.86
CA ARG A 56 -8.75 2.06 -10.45
C ARG A 56 -8.95 0.71 -9.77
N GLY A 57 -8.90 -0.37 -10.54
CA GLY A 57 -9.02 -1.75 -10.06
C GLY A 57 -7.69 -2.49 -10.08
N PHE A 58 -7.50 -3.42 -9.15
CA PHE A 58 -6.32 -4.28 -9.10
C PHE A 58 -6.67 -5.74 -8.81
N PRO A 59 -6.04 -6.69 -9.52
CA PRO A 59 -6.28 -8.10 -9.30
C PRO A 59 -5.54 -8.56 -8.05
N ILE A 60 -6.21 -9.40 -7.29
CA ILE A 60 -5.61 -10.07 -6.14
C ILE A 60 -6.31 -11.39 -5.87
N LYS A 61 -5.54 -12.44 -5.61
CA LYS A 61 -6.07 -13.78 -5.34
C LYS A 61 -6.41 -13.88 -3.86
N ALA A 62 -7.56 -14.44 -3.51
CA ALA A 62 -7.95 -14.62 -2.11
C ALA A 62 -6.94 -15.47 -1.33
N ALA A 63 -6.31 -16.45 -2.00
CA ALA A 63 -5.25 -17.30 -1.43
C ALA A 63 -4.01 -16.52 -0.96
N SER A 64 -3.80 -15.29 -1.45
CA SER A 64 -2.65 -14.46 -1.06
C SER A 64 -2.89 -13.60 0.18
N PHE A 65 -4.13 -13.54 0.70
CA PHE A 65 -4.48 -12.60 1.77
C PHE A 65 -3.79 -12.87 3.10
N ASP A 66 -3.34 -14.10 3.38
CA ASP A 66 -2.61 -14.41 4.61
C ASP A 66 -1.09 -14.14 4.49
N ALA A 67 -0.62 -13.83 3.27
CA ALA A 67 0.79 -13.60 3.00
C ALA A 67 1.24 -12.17 3.37
N PHE A 68 0.33 -11.19 3.41
CA PHE A 68 0.66 -9.79 3.69
C PHE A 68 -0.30 -9.17 4.70
N ASP A 69 0.17 -8.12 5.37
CA ASP A 69 -0.58 -7.39 6.40
C ASP A 69 -1.22 -6.12 5.81
N PHE A 70 -0.53 -5.50 4.85
CA PHE A 70 -1.03 -4.36 4.08
C PHE A 70 -0.76 -4.51 2.58
N LEU A 71 -1.66 -3.92 1.78
CA LEU A 71 -1.46 -3.73 0.36
C LEU A 71 -1.34 -2.24 0.04
N ILE A 72 -0.22 -1.83 -0.55
CA ILE A 72 -0.03 -0.48 -1.09
C ILE A 72 -0.44 -0.49 -2.56
N VAL A 73 -1.51 0.22 -2.89
CA VAL A 73 -1.86 0.55 -4.28
C VAL A 73 -1.18 1.85 -4.67
N VAL A 74 -0.53 1.86 -5.84
CA VAL A 74 0.11 3.05 -6.41
C VAL A 74 -0.51 3.37 -7.75
N PHE A 75 -1.18 4.51 -7.85
CA PHE A 75 -1.58 5.08 -9.13
C PHE A 75 -0.48 6.06 -9.55
N LEU A 76 0.32 5.68 -10.55
CA LEU A 76 1.46 6.48 -11.02
C LEU A 76 1.00 7.71 -11.82
N ASN A 77 -0.20 7.65 -12.40
CA ASN A 77 -0.87 8.76 -13.08
C ASN A 77 0.00 9.48 -14.12
N ILE A 78 0.76 8.76 -14.94
CA ILE A 78 1.71 9.41 -15.86
C ILE A 78 1.06 9.95 -17.15
N GLY A 79 -0.24 9.70 -17.36
CA GLY A 79 -0.96 10.08 -18.58
C GLY A 79 -2.19 9.22 -18.84
N MET A 80 -3.03 9.66 -19.76
CA MET A 80 -4.21 8.94 -20.24
C MET A 80 -3.85 8.07 -21.44
N PHE A 81 -4.27 6.80 -21.44
CA PHE A 81 -3.93 5.82 -22.49
C PHE A 81 -5.14 5.13 -23.10
N TYR A 82 -6.34 5.35 -22.57
CA TYR A 82 -7.56 4.71 -23.08
C TYR A 82 -8.19 5.53 -24.21
N GLY A 83 -8.98 4.88 -25.06
CA GLY A 83 -9.66 5.53 -26.18
C GLY A 83 -8.67 6.03 -27.24
N ARG A 84 -8.64 7.35 -27.46
CA ARG A 84 -7.77 8.01 -28.46
C ARG A 84 -6.57 8.72 -27.83
N HIS A 85 -6.27 8.45 -26.56
CA HIS A 85 -5.14 9.04 -25.86
C HIS A 85 -3.86 8.21 -26.05
N ASP A 86 -2.70 8.87 -26.09
CA ASP A 86 -1.38 8.27 -26.33
C ASP A 86 -0.42 8.40 -25.13
N GLY A 87 -0.92 8.89 -23.99
CA GLY A 87 -0.14 9.15 -22.78
C GLY A 87 0.45 10.56 -22.68
N SER A 88 0.39 11.38 -23.74
CA SER A 88 0.99 12.73 -23.74
C SER A 88 0.25 13.75 -22.87
N THR A 89 -0.99 13.45 -22.49
CA THR A 89 -1.87 14.34 -21.70
C THR A 89 -2.43 13.63 -20.47
N GLY A 90 -2.80 14.42 -19.46
CA GLY A 90 -3.48 13.91 -18.25
C GLY A 90 -2.54 13.29 -17.22
N ALA A 91 -1.26 13.63 -17.25
CA ALA A 91 -0.34 13.34 -16.15
C ALA A 91 -0.76 14.08 -14.87
N GLN A 92 -0.64 13.42 -13.72
CA GLN A 92 -0.96 13.96 -12.41
C GLN A 92 0.04 13.45 -11.37
N GLU A 93 -0.01 13.99 -10.16
CA GLU A 93 0.78 13.47 -9.05
C GLU A 93 0.44 12.00 -8.76
N PRO A 94 1.44 11.17 -8.40
CA PRO A 94 1.19 9.81 -7.96
C PRO A 94 0.34 9.78 -6.70
N GLU A 95 -0.57 8.81 -6.64
CA GLU A 95 -1.48 8.61 -5.51
C GLU A 95 -1.24 7.24 -4.88
N PHE A 96 -1.19 7.21 -3.54
CA PHE A 96 -0.92 6.01 -2.78
C PHE A 96 -2.09 5.67 -1.86
N PHE A 97 -2.44 4.39 -1.77
CA PHE A 97 -3.36 3.88 -0.77
C PHE A 97 -2.76 2.70 -0.03
N THR A 98 -2.66 2.80 1.29
CA THR A 98 -2.19 1.70 2.15
C THR A 98 -3.40 1.02 2.78
N LEU A 99 -3.80 -0.13 2.25
CA LEU A 99 -5.03 -0.83 2.61
C LEU A 99 -4.71 -2.02 3.51
N PRO A 100 -5.31 -2.14 4.71
CA PRO A 100 -5.14 -3.34 5.51
C PRO A 100 -5.82 -4.54 4.85
N THR A 101 -5.31 -5.75 5.09
CA THR A 101 -5.88 -6.98 4.52
C THR A 101 -7.37 -7.15 4.86
N THR A 102 -7.84 -6.65 6.01
CA THR A 102 -9.26 -6.63 6.38
C THR A 102 -10.11 -5.82 5.40
N PHE A 103 -9.62 -4.66 4.96
CA PHE A 103 -10.28 -3.85 3.93
C PHE A 103 -10.32 -4.60 2.59
N ILE A 104 -9.21 -5.23 2.21
CA ILE A 104 -9.11 -6.00 0.97
C ILE A 104 -10.13 -7.14 0.95
N ARG A 105 -10.24 -7.91 2.04
CA ARG A 105 -11.20 -9.01 2.16
C ARG A 105 -12.64 -8.54 2.03
N ALA A 106 -13.00 -7.44 2.67
CA ALA A 106 -14.36 -6.89 2.65
C ALA A 106 -14.80 -6.42 1.24
N HIS A 107 -13.84 -5.99 0.41
CA HIS A 107 -14.11 -5.42 -0.92
C HIS A 107 -13.65 -6.32 -2.07
N HIS A 108 -13.32 -7.58 -1.77
CA HIS A 108 -12.93 -8.56 -2.77
C HIS A 108 -14.15 -9.19 -3.41
N HIS A 109 -14.32 -8.98 -4.72
CA HIS A 109 -15.38 -9.63 -5.48
C HIS A 109 -14.91 -10.99 -6.03
N ALA A 110 -15.17 -12.06 -5.29
CA ALA A 110 -14.73 -13.42 -5.61
C ALA A 110 -15.49 -14.09 -6.76
N HIS A 111 -16.65 -13.56 -7.17
CA HIS A 111 -17.58 -14.23 -8.10
C HIS A 111 -17.30 -14.00 -9.60
N HIS A 112 -16.16 -13.41 -9.96
CA HIS A 112 -15.77 -13.22 -11.36
C HIS A 112 -14.57 -14.09 -11.71
N SER A 113 -14.48 -14.48 -13.00
CA SER A 113 -13.30 -15.16 -13.57
C SER A 113 -11.99 -14.38 -13.34
N TRP A 114 -12.09 -13.10 -13.00
CA TRP A 114 -10.97 -12.27 -12.58
C TRP A 114 -11.25 -11.59 -11.22
N PRO A 115 -10.76 -12.16 -10.10
CA PRO A 115 -10.95 -11.59 -8.78
C PRO A 115 -10.18 -10.27 -8.65
N LYS A 116 -10.91 -9.16 -8.45
CA LYS A 116 -10.33 -7.82 -8.32
C LYS A 116 -11.05 -6.98 -7.27
N VAL A 117 -10.31 -6.04 -6.69
CA VAL A 117 -10.85 -4.94 -5.89
C VAL A 117 -10.99 -3.72 -6.80
N ARG A 118 -12.09 -2.98 -6.71
CA ARG A 118 -12.31 -1.72 -7.46
C ARG A 118 -12.40 -0.58 -6.47
N LEU A 119 -11.60 0.47 -6.68
CA LEU A 119 -11.56 1.63 -5.80
C LEU A 119 -12.38 2.83 -6.31
N ARG A 120 -12.87 2.77 -7.56
CA ARG A 120 -13.64 3.86 -8.15
C ARG A 120 -14.95 4.10 -7.38
N GLY A 121 -15.20 5.34 -7.00
CA GLY A 121 -16.40 5.76 -6.25
C GLY A 121 -16.32 5.50 -4.73
N MET A 122 -15.13 5.16 -4.22
CA MET A 122 -14.90 4.90 -2.79
C MET A 122 -14.11 6.02 -2.10
N ASP A 123 -14.08 7.23 -2.65
CA ASP A 123 -13.17 8.30 -2.23
C ASP A 123 -13.25 8.61 -0.73
N ALA A 124 -14.48 8.69 -0.18
CA ALA A 124 -14.69 8.90 1.25
C ALA A 124 -14.19 7.74 2.12
N ALA A 125 -14.39 6.49 1.67
CA ALA A 125 -13.90 5.30 2.38
C ALA A 125 -12.37 5.13 2.26
N LEU A 126 -11.76 5.71 1.22
CA LEU A 126 -10.33 5.62 0.94
C LEU A 126 -9.50 6.74 1.58
N ALA A 127 -10.12 7.86 1.91
CA ALA A 127 -9.44 9.01 2.52
C ALA A 127 -8.55 8.66 3.73
N PRO A 128 -8.94 7.76 4.66
CA PRO A 128 -8.06 7.38 5.78
C PRO A 128 -6.82 6.61 5.36
N PHE A 129 -6.83 5.99 4.18
CA PHE A 129 -5.76 5.14 3.66
C PHE A 129 -4.84 5.86 2.69
N ALA A 130 -5.12 7.13 2.37
CA ALA A 130 -4.42 7.88 1.34
C ALA A 130 -3.07 8.41 1.82
N ASN A 131 -2.05 8.29 0.96
CA ASN A 131 -0.75 8.94 1.06
C ASN A 131 -0.10 8.80 2.45
N GLU A 132 0.37 9.90 3.04
CA GLU A 132 1.05 9.92 4.35
C GLU A 132 0.17 9.34 5.48
N THR A 133 -1.14 9.58 5.46
CA THR A 133 -2.08 8.97 6.41
C THR A 133 -2.12 7.46 6.25
N GLY A 134 -2.08 6.98 5.00
CA GLY A 134 -1.95 5.57 4.67
C GLY A 134 -0.70 4.94 5.28
N PHE A 135 0.47 5.53 5.03
CA PHE A 135 1.75 5.03 5.53
C PHE A 135 1.86 5.05 7.05
N GLU A 136 1.14 5.97 7.72
CA GLU A 136 1.07 6.04 9.19
C GLU A 136 0.50 4.75 9.80
N GLN A 137 -0.35 4.01 9.09
CA GLN A 137 -0.87 2.73 9.59
C GLN A 137 0.23 1.68 9.74
N ILE A 138 1.21 1.65 8.82
CA ILE A 138 2.35 0.74 8.92
C ILE A 138 3.26 1.17 10.08
N ALA A 139 3.47 2.48 10.27
CA ALA A 139 4.22 2.99 11.39
C ALA A 139 3.56 2.61 12.73
N ALA A 140 2.24 2.78 12.85
CA ALA A 140 1.47 2.41 14.03
C ALA A 140 1.52 0.90 14.29
N ALA A 141 1.37 0.07 13.25
CA ALA A 141 1.47 -1.38 13.36
C ALA A 141 2.85 -1.85 13.86
N LEU A 142 3.92 -1.09 13.59
CA LEU A 142 5.28 -1.39 14.03
C LEU A 142 5.68 -0.68 15.34
N GLY A 143 4.82 0.17 15.92
CA GLY A 143 5.18 1.00 17.07
C GLY A 143 6.15 2.15 16.77
N VAL A 144 6.32 2.54 15.50
CA VAL A 144 7.31 3.55 15.09
C VAL A 144 6.78 4.97 15.35
N PRO A 145 7.36 5.73 16.30
CA PRO A 145 6.89 7.08 16.58
C PRO A 145 7.16 8.03 15.41
N ARG A 146 6.39 9.12 15.35
CA ARG A 146 6.64 10.17 14.35
C ARG A 146 7.95 10.89 14.67
N PRO A 147 8.89 11.04 13.71
CA PRO A 147 10.12 11.77 13.92
C PRO A 147 9.83 13.19 14.44
N ARG A 148 10.43 13.56 15.56
CA ARG A 148 10.34 14.89 16.15
C ARG A 148 11.74 15.43 16.38
N LYS A 149 11.94 16.72 16.12
CA LYS A 149 13.17 17.41 16.52
C LYS A 149 13.18 17.52 18.05
N VAL A 150 14.05 16.75 18.70
CA VAL A 150 14.36 16.95 20.12
C VAL A 150 15.24 18.18 20.22
N ARG A 151 14.76 19.24 20.88
CA ARG A 151 15.61 20.37 21.25
C ARG A 151 16.29 19.99 22.56
N GLY A 152 17.60 19.75 22.50
CA GLY A 152 18.46 19.70 23.67
C GLY A 152 18.83 21.09 24.14
#